data_AF-A0A7J0D5N1-F1
#
_entry.id   AF-A0A7J0D5N1-F1
#
_cell.length_a   1.000
_cell.length_b   1.000
_cell.length_c   1.000
_cell.angle_alpha   90.00
_cell.angle_beta   90.00
_cell.angle_gamma   90.00
#
_symmetry.space_group_name_H-M   'P 1'
#
loop_
_entity.id
_entity.type
_entity.pdbx_description
1 polymer ?
#
loop_
_entity_poly.entity_id
_entity_poly.type
_entity_poly.pdbx_seq_one_letter_code
_entity_poly.pdbx_strand_id
1 'polypeptide(L)'
;MATTRWVSRATSSSDSSTWRTLLSAHLNWKIRRWAARNKVELGFTLTYVSWANPIEDHFGPLRQFSFANSHHPNRTVQTRALHACLRWRNQNARHPDVLAAQRRERARVRSE
;
A
#
# COMPACT_ATOMS: atom_id res chain seq x y z
N MET A 1 -36.58 2.75 2.58
CA MET A 1 -35.76 3.14 3.74
C MET A 1 -35.04 1.92 4.26
N ALA A 2 -33.75 1.78 3.96
CA ALA A 2 -32.90 0.75 4.56
C ALA A 2 -31.51 1.36 4.77
N THR A 3 -31.11 1.39 6.03
CA THR A 3 -29.96 2.13 6.58
C THR A 3 -28.69 1.31 6.37
N THR A 4 -27.78 1.75 5.50
CA THR A 4 -26.47 1.10 5.33
C THR A 4 -25.56 1.50 6.49
N ARG A 5 -25.64 0.73 7.57
CA ARG A 5 -24.78 0.81 8.75
C ARG A 5 -23.41 0.24 8.40
N TRP A 6 -22.47 1.08 8.01
CA TRP A 6 -21.05 0.73 7.95
C TRP A 6 -20.52 0.46 9.35
N VAL A 7 -20.36 -0.81 9.70
CA VAL A 7 -19.54 -1.25 10.82
C VAL A 7 -18.67 -2.39 10.33
N SER A 8 -17.36 -2.17 10.28
CA SER A 8 -16.38 -3.16 10.72
C SER A 8 -15.06 -2.47 11.03
N ARG A 9 -14.99 -2.08 12.29
CA ARG A 9 -13.80 -1.93 13.12
C ARG A 9 -12.80 -3.08 12.84
N ALA A 10 -11.68 -2.77 12.18
CA ALA A 10 -10.51 -3.64 12.18
C ALA A 10 -9.72 -3.40 13.48
N THR A 11 -10.18 -4.01 14.57
CA THR A 11 -9.34 -4.26 15.75
C THR A 11 -9.51 -5.73 16.14
N SER A 12 -8.65 -6.59 15.61
CA SER A 12 -8.25 -7.83 16.28
C SER A 12 -6.81 -8.13 15.91
N SER A 13 -5.97 -8.14 16.93
CA SER A 13 -4.63 -8.69 16.91
C SER A 13 -4.72 -10.20 16.67
N SER A 14 -4.20 -10.67 15.54
CA SER A 14 -3.58 -12.00 15.43
C SER A 14 -2.73 -12.02 14.18
N ASP A 15 -1.55 -12.59 14.33
CA ASP A 15 -0.39 -12.50 13.44
C ASP A 15 -0.60 -13.33 12.15
N SER A 16 -1.49 -12.87 11.27
CA SER A 16 -1.66 -13.40 9.91
C SER A 16 -1.45 -12.28 8.89
N SER A 17 -0.33 -12.35 8.18
CA SER A 17 -0.03 -11.46 7.06
C SER A 17 -0.89 -11.87 5.86
N THR A 18 -2.17 -11.50 5.87
CA THR A 18 -3.09 -11.71 4.75
C THR A 18 -2.67 -10.82 3.59
N TRP A 19 -2.09 -11.43 2.57
CA TRP A 19 -1.72 -10.74 1.34
C TRP A 19 -2.91 -10.71 0.38
N ARG A 20 -3.28 -9.51 -0.08
CA ARG A 20 -4.40 -9.31 -1.02
C ARG A 20 -3.88 -9.23 -2.46
N THR A 21 -4.37 -10.11 -3.33
CA THR A 21 -3.97 -10.10 -4.75
C THR A 21 -5.13 -10.38 -5.71
N LEU A 22 -5.00 -9.86 -6.94
CA LEU A 22 -6.00 -10.01 -8.00
C LEU A 22 -5.47 -10.67 -9.29
N LEU A 23 -4.15 -10.80 -9.46
CA LEU A 23 -3.59 -11.30 -10.72
C LEU A 23 -3.70 -12.84 -10.82
N SER A 24 -4.20 -13.35 -11.95
CA SER A 24 -4.32 -14.80 -12.20
C SER A 24 -2.99 -15.55 -12.07
N ALA A 25 -1.85 -14.88 -12.33
CA ALA A 25 -0.51 -15.41 -12.09
C ALA A 25 -0.27 -15.82 -10.61
N HIS A 26 -0.98 -15.20 -9.67
CA HIS A 26 -0.90 -15.51 -8.24
C HIS A 26 -1.73 -16.74 -7.82
N LEU A 27 -2.55 -17.28 -8.72
CA LEU A 27 -3.36 -18.49 -8.49
C LEU A 27 -2.63 -19.79 -8.87
N ASN A 28 -1.36 -19.70 -9.28
CA ASN A 28 -0.57 -20.86 -9.67
C ASN A 28 -0.44 -21.86 -8.49
N TRP A 29 -0.54 -23.16 -8.79
CA TRP A 29 -0.39 -24.26 -7.82
C TRP A 29 0.88 -24.13 -6.98
N LYS A 30 1.98 -23.62 -7.56
CA LYS A 30 3.25 -23.41 -6.85
C LYS A 30 3.09 -22.44 -5.68
N ILE A 31 2.35 -21.36 -5.89
CA ILE A 31 2.11 -20.31 -4.88
C ILE A 31 1.17 -20.85 -3.80
N ARG A 32 0.11 -21.55 -4.17
CA ARG A 32 -0.82 -22.18 -3.21
C ARG A 32 -0.10 -23.21 -2.33
N ARG A 33 0.76 -24.05 -2.92
CA ARG A 33 1.59 -25.02 -2.17
C ARG A 33 2.60 -24.35 -1.25
N TRP A 34 3.17 -23.21 -1.66
CA TRP A 34 4.04 -22.44 -0.79
C TRP A 34 3.26 -21.81 0.37
N ALA A 35 2.10 -21.21 0.10
CA ALA A 35 1.25 -20.58 1.11
C ALA A 35 0.80 -21.58 2.19
N ALA A 36 0.35 -22.77 1.77
CA ALA A 36 -0.04 -23.84 2.69
C ALA A 36 1.13 -24.29 3.61
N ARG A 37 2.35 -24.41 3.05
CA ARG A 37 3.55 -24.77 3.82
C ARG A 37 3.96 -23.69 4.82
N ASN A 38 3.73 -22.43 4.51
CA ASN A 38 4.14 -21.29 5.34
C ASN A 38 3.00 -20.75 6.22
N LYS A 39 1.84 -21.43 6.27
CA LYS A 39 0.65 -20.99 7.01
C LYS A 39 0.19 -19.57 6.62
N VAL A 40 0.34 -19.23 5.34
CA VAL A 40 -0.07 -17.93 4.78
C VAL A 40 -1.46 -18.06 4.17
N GLU A 41 -2.36 -17.17 4.57
CA GLU A 41 -3.69 -17.04 3.95
C GLU A 41 -3.62 -16.10 2.74
N LEU A 42 -4.17 -16.55 1.61
CA LEU A 42 -4.27 -15.74 0.40
C LEU A 42 -5.63 -15.03 0.39
N GLY A 43 -5.60 -13.71 0.56
CA GLY A 43 -6.77 -12.87 0.40
C GLY A 43 -6.95 -12.47 -1.06
N PHE A 44 -8.17 -12.52 -1.57
CA PHE A 44 -8.48 -12.08 -2.92
C PHE A 44 -9.23 -10.75 -2.89
N THR A 45 -8.77 -9.80 -3.71
CA THR A 45 -9.54 -8.60 -4.08
C THR A 45 -10.30 -8.90 -5.36
N LEU A 46 -11.51 -8.37 -5.50
CA LEU A 46 -12.32 -8.53 -6.72
C LEU A 46 -11.63 -7.89 -7.94
N THR A 47 -11.95 -8.39 -9.13
CA THR A 47 -11.43 -7.85 -10.40
C THR A 47 -11.72 -6.36 -10.51
N TYR A 48 -10.71 -5.58 -10.89
CA TYR A 48 -10.76 -4.11 -10.97
C TYR A 48 -10.89 -3.38 -9.62
N VAL A 49 -10.80 -4.07 -8.49
CA VAL A 49 -10.81 -3.45 -7.15
C VAL A 49 -9.39 -3.35 -6.60
N SER A 50 -8.52 -2.75 -7.43
CA SER A 50 -7.12 -2.51 -7.11
C SER A 50 -7.02 -1.58 -5.89
N TRP A 51 -7.83 -0.52 -5.86
CA TRP A 51 -7.88 0.48 -4.79
C TRP A 51 -8.15 -0.09 -3.38
N ALA A 52 -8.76 -1.28 -3.27
CA ALA A 52 -8.98 -1.95 -1.98
C ALA A 52 -7.72 -2.68 -1.46
N ASN A 53 -6.63 -2.68 -2.23
CA ASN A 53 -5.34 -3.21 -1.81
C ASN A 53 -4.56 -2.09 -1.08
N PRO A 54 -4.26 -2.25 0.23
CA PRO A 54 -3.58 -1.23 1.02
C PRO A 54 -2.20 -0.81 0.46
N ILE A 55 -1.56 -1.64 -0.37
CA ILE A 55 -0.28 -1.29 -1.01
C ILE A 55 -0.42 -0.13 -2.00
N GLU A 56 -1.61 0.08 -2.57
CA GLU A 56 -1.80 1.04 -3.67
C GLU A 56 -1.67 2.49 -3.22
N ASP A 57 -2.08 2.79 -1.98
CA ASP A 57 -1.91 4.10 -1.35
C ASP A 57 -0.43 4.53 -1.29
N HIS A 58 0.50 3.58 -1.30
CA HIS A 58 1.92 3.88 -1.27
C HIS A 58 2.49 4.28 -2.64
N PHE A 59 1.83 3.92 -3.75
CA PHE A 59 2.37 4.17 -5.08
C PHE A 59 2.28 5.64 -5.51
N GLY A 60 1.28 6.39 -5.03
CA GLY A 60 1.13 7.81 -5.33
C GLY A 60 2.36 8.63 -4.92
N PRO A 61 2.72 8.64 -3.62
CA PRO A 61 3.92 9.34 -3.14
C PRO A 61 5.22 8.85 -3.80
N LEU A 62 5.37 7.54 -4.03
CA LEU A 62 6.56 7.00 -4.68
C LEU A 62 6.71 7.51 -6.11
N ARG A 63 5.61 7.61 -6.88
CA ARG A 63 5.61 8.25 -8.20
C ARG A 63 6.03 9.71 -8.11
N GLN A 64 5.45 10.47 -7.19
CA GLN A 64 5.73 11.90 -7.06
C GLN A 64 7.20 12.17 -6.72
N PHE A 65 7.79 11.42 -5.80
CA PHE A 65 9.14 11.73 -5.30
C PHE A 65 10.27 11.04 -6.08
N SER A 66 10.01 9.90 -6.72
CA SER A 66 11.07 9.13 -7.42
C SER A 66 10.98 9.21 -8.94
N PHE A 67 9.81 9.53 -9.50
CA PHE A 67 9.58 9.47 -10.95
C PHE A 67 9.13 10.80 -11.56
N ALA A 68 8.33 11.60 -10.85
CA ALA A 68 7.86 12.87 -11.39
C ALA A 68 9.06 13.77 -11.70
N ASN A 69 9.08 14.32 -12.92
CA ASN A 69 10.11 15.25 -13.42
C ASN A 69 11.56 14.75 -13.30
N SER A 70 11.78 13.43 -13.20
CA SER A 70 13.11 12.83 -13.06
C SER A 70 13.51 12.10 -14.34
N HIS A 71 14.66 12.44 -14.91
CA HIS A 71 15.25 11.70 -16.03
C HIS A 71 16.41 10.83 -15.53
N HIS A 72 16.11 9.56 -15.24
CA HIS A 72 17.13 8.60 -14.78
C HIS A 72 17.86 8.01 -15.99
N PRO A 73 19.20 8.12 -16.09
CA PRO A 73 19.94 7.65 -17.26
C PRO A 73 19.97 6.12 -17.39
N ASN A 74 19.72 5.38 -16.29
CA ASN A 74 19.61 3.93 -16.31
C ASN A 74 18.74 3.41 -15.15
N ARG A 75 18.38 2.12 -15.24
CA ARG A 75 17.52 1.43 -14.28
C ARG A 75 18.15 1.34 -12.87
N THR A 76 19.47 1.28 -12.77
CA THR A 76 20.17 1.21 -11.49
C THR A 76 20.03 2.52 -10.71
N VAL A 77 20.15 3.67 -11.37
CA VAL A 77 19.97 5.00 -10.76
C VAL A 77 18.52 5.17 -10.29
N GLN A 78 17.54 4.76 -11.11
CA GLN A 78 16.13 4.78 -10.72
C GLN A 78 15.86 3.91 -9.48
N THR A 79 16.41 2.69 -9.42
CA THR A 79 16.28 1.81 -8.24
C THR A 79 16.90 2.45 -6.99
N ARG A 80 18.05 3.11 -7.12
CA ARG A 80 18.69 3.83 -6.00
C ARG A 80 17.83 4.99 -5.50
N ALA A 81 17.22 5.76 -6.40
CA ALA A 81 16.31 6.85 -6.05
C ALA A 81 15.07 6.32 -5.30
N LEU A 82 14.47 5.23 -5.80
CA LEU A 82 13.36 4.56 -5.13
C LEU A 82 13.74 4.10 -3.71
N HIS A 83 14.91 3.46 -3.56
CA HIS A 83 15.40 3.00 -2.26
C HIS A 83 15.72 4.17 -1.32
N ALA A 84 16.22 5.29 -1.82
CA ALA A 84 16.44 6.50 -1.04
C ALA A 84 15.10 7.06 -0.52
N CYS A 85 14.08 7.15 -1.38
CA CYS A 85 12.75 7.58 -1.00
C CYS A 85 12.13 6.68 0.08
N LEU A 86 12.24 5.35 -0.08
CA LEU A 86 11.73 4.39 0.91
C LEU A 86 12.47 4.48 2.25
N ARG A 87 13.81 4.60 2.23
CA ARG A 87 14.61 4.77 3.44
C ARG A 87 14.24 6.05 4.17
N TRP A 88 14.17 7.18 3.46
CA TRP A 88 13.77 8.45 4.05
C TRP A 88 12.36 8.37 4.65
N ARG A 89 11.39 7.82 3.92
CA ARG A 89 10.01 7.67 4.40
C ARG A 89 9.94 6.83 5.68
N ASN A 90 10.69 5.72 5.74
CA ASN A 90 10.68 4.83 6.90
C ASN A 90 11.38 5.47 8.11
N GLN A 91 12.48 6.21 7.91
CA GLN A 91 13.18 6.95 8.96
C GLN A 91 12.34 8.12 9.50
N ASN A 92 11.59 8.80 8.63
CA ASN A 92 10.81 9.99 8.95
C ASN A 92 9.32 9.70 9.19
N ALA A 93 8.93 8.43 9.36
CA ALA A 93 7.53 8.02 9.50
C ALA A 93 6.80 8.69 10.67
N ARG A 94 7.53 9.14 11.69
CA ARG A 94 7.01 9.81 12.89
C ARG A 94 7.47 11.27 13.02
N HIS A 95 8.00 11.86 11.94
CA HIS A 95 8.46 13.24 11.99
C HIS A 95 7.28 14.20 12.28
N PRO A 96 7.36 15.04 13.32
CA PRO A 96 6.21 15.82 13.80
C PRO A 96 5.65 16.75 12.72
N ASP A 97 6.52 17.41 11.95
CA ASP A 97 6.09 18.34 10.89
C ASP A 97 5.41 17.63 9.73
N VAL A 98 5.87 16.42 9.37
CA VAL A 98 5.26 15.60 8.30
C VAL A 98 3.86 15.16 8.75
N LEU A 99 3.71 14.74 10.00
CA LEU A 99 2.41 14.38 10.56
C LEU A 99 1.47 15.58 10.65
N ALA A 100 1.98 16.76 11.04
CA ALA A 100 1.22 17.99 11.07
C ALA A 100 0.74 18.40 9.68
N ALA A 101 1.62 18.37 8.68
CA ALA A 101 1.28 18.65 7.28
C ALA A 101 0.21 17.68 6.75
N GLN A 102 0.36 16.38 7.01
CA GLN A 102 -0.65 15.38 6.64
C GLN A 102 -2.01 15.63 7.31
N ARG A 103 -2.02 16.07 8.58
CA ARG A 103 -3.26 16.42 9.29
C ARG A 103 -3.93 17.63 8.66
N ARG A 104 -3.17 18.66 8.29
CA ARG A 104 -3.69 19.85 7.59
C ARG A 104 -4.30 19.48 6.24
N GLU A 105 -3.61 18.66 5.45
CA GLU A 105 -4.12 18.23 4.14
C GLU A 105 -5.39 17.39 4.27
N ARG A 106 -5.45 16.46 5.23
CA ARG A 106 -6.69 15.71 5.51
C ARG A 106 -7.84 16.60 5.97
N ALA A 107 -7.57 17.73 6.62
CA ALA A 107 -8.60 18.69 6.99
C ALA A 107 -9.10 19.44 5.75
N ARG A 108 -8.19 19.88 4.87
CA ARG A 108 -8.51 20.55 3.59
C ARG A 108 -9.41 19.70 2.70
N VAL A 109 -9.06 18.43 2.49
CA VAL A 109 -9.86 17.51 1.66
C VAL A 109 -11.25 17.22 2.25
N ARG A 110 -11.42 17.31 3.57
CA ARG A 110 -12.75 17.12 4.21
C ARG A 110 -13.64 18.36 4.15
N SER A 111 -13.05 19.53 3.94
CA SER A 111 -13.79 20.80 3.82
C SER A 111 -14.22 21.10 2.39
N GLU A 112 -13.74 20.33 1.42
CA GLU A 112 -14.22 20.30 0.03
C GLU A 112 -15.43 19.35 -0.09
#